data_AF-A0A0Q7TBK4-F1
#
_entry.id   AF-A0A0Q7TBK4-F1
#
_cell.length_a   1.000
_cell.length_b   1.000
_cell.length_c   1.000
_cell.angle_alpha   90.00
_cell.angle_beta   90.00
_cell.angle_gamma   90.00
#
_symmetry.space_group_name_H-M   'P 1'
#
loop_
_entity.id
_entity.type
_entity.pdbx_description
1 polymer ?
#
loop_
_entity_poly.entity_id
_entity_poly.type
_entity_poly.pdbx_seq_one_letter_code
_entity_poly.pdbx_strand_id
1 'polypeptide(L)'
;MKVVIIILVLIVIGFAAAIGVAVYRATTPPAPPSAHGPPTKSNGEIDDDALANWEPPPMAAVMGKLSRPFAPKLFKKAVNVSAEAGSEGTQPIPSADKGMRIARLRLITGRGAIVTYRCEESDDDDKQGETCPQVACLCPENTVLEEDDVKDCEEAWRNARASGDDKFVCREKDDDVSAVIYREGGVIVVAPMGEQAAQVSIR
;
A
#
# COMPACT_ATOMS: atom_id res chain seq x y z
N MET A 1 -45.95 19.63 -11.83
CA MET A 1 -46.20 18.71 -10.69
C MET A 1 -45.35 17.44 -10.71
N LYS A 2 -45.25 16.68 -11.82
CA LYS A 2 -44.47 15.42 -11.87
C LYS A 2 -42.98 15.58 -11.50
N VAL A 3 -42.31 16.63 -11.97
CA VAL A 3 -40.88 16.91 -11.67
C VAL A 3 -40.66 17.25 -10.20
N VAL A 4 -41.58 17.98 -9.58
CA VAL A 4 -41.51 18.35 -8.15
C VAL A 4 -41.63 17.10 -7.26
N ILE A 5 -42.49 16.15 -7.64
CA ILE A 5 -42.65 14.88 -6.93
C ILE A 5 -41.38 14.03 -7.02
N ILE A 6 -40.72 13.99 -8.19
CA ILE A 6 -39.47 13.23 -8.37
C ILE A 6 -38.34 13.80 -7.49
N ILE A 7 -38.20 15.13 -7.43
CA ILE A 7 -37.18 15.78 -6.60
C ILE A 7 -37.43 15.51 -5.11
N LEU A 8 -38.68 15.58 -4.66
CA LEU A 8 -39.06 15.25 -3.28
C LEU A 8 -38.71 13.81 -2.91
N VAL A 9 -38.97 12.86 -3.80
CA VAL A 9 -38.64 11.44 -3.58
C VAL A 9 -37.12 11.25 -3.46
N LEU A 10 -36.32 11.91 -4.30
CA LEU A 10 -34.85 11.82 -4.23
C LEU A 10 -34.29 12.39 -2.92
N ILE A 11 -34.85 13.50 -2.43
CA ILE A 11 -34.44 14.10 -1.15
C ILE A 11 -34.78 13.17 0.01
N VAL A 12 -35.98 12.56 0.00
CA VAL A 12 -36.41 11.61 1.04
C VAL A 12 -35.53 10.36 1.04
N ILE A 13 -35.19 9.82 -0.13
CA ILE A 13 -34.26 8.68 -0.25
C ILE A 13 -32.86 9.06 0.27
N GLY A 14 -32.37 10.25 -0.07
CA GLY A 14 -31.08 10.76 0.41
C GLY A 14 -31.03 10.89 1.94
N PHE A 15 -32.10 11.42 2.54
CA PHE A 15 -32.20 11.51 4.00
C PHE A 15 -32.32 10.14 4.67
N ALA A 16 -33.11 9.22 4.10
CA ALA A 16 -33.22 7.86 4.61
C ALA A 16 -31.88 7.11 4.55
N ALA A 17 -31.10 7.30 3.49
CA ALA A 17 -29.75 6.73 3.38
C ALA A 17 -28.79 7.32 4.42
N ALA A 18 -28.80 8.65 4.62
CA ALA A 18 -27.95 9.30 5.62
C ALA A 18 -28.27 8.86 7.05
N ILE A 19 -29.56 8.78 7.40
CA ILE A 19 -30.01 8.29 8.70
C ILE A 19 -29.72 6.80 8.85
N GLY A 20 -29.93 6.00 7.81
CA GLY A 20 -29.59 4.57 7.80
C GLY A 20 -28.11 4.31 8.07
N VAL A 21 -27.21 5.09 7.45
CA VAL A 21 -25.76 5.01 7.71
C VAL A 21 -25.40 5.47 9.12
N ALA A 22 -26.02 6.54 9.62
CA ALA A 22 -25.77 7.04 10.97
C ALA A 22 -26.24 6.05 12.05
N VAL A 23 -27.44 5.48 11.90
CA VAL A 23 -27.98 4.46 12.79
C VAL A 23 -27.16 3.18 12.71
N TYR A 24 -26.78 2.73 11.50
CA TYR A 24 -25.91 1.56 11.33
C TYR A 24 -24.58 1.73 12.05
N ARG A 25 -23.95 2.92 11.97
CA ARG A 25 -22.71 3.24 12.71
C ARG A 25 -22.90 3.37 14.22
N ALA A 26 -24.09 3.76 14.69
CA ALA A 26 -24.38 3.91 16.10
C ALA A 26 -24.79 2.59 16.78
N THR A 27 -25.38 1.64 16.04
CA THR A 27 -25.88 0.37 16.57
C THR A 27 -25.00 -0.83 16.24
N THR A 28 -23.98 -0.68 15.39
CA THR A 28 -22.94 -1.71 15.26
C THR A 28 -21.89 -1.47 16.33
N PRO A 29 -21.56 -2.48 17.16
CA PRO A 29 -20.40 -2.38 18.04
C PRO A 29 -19.15 -2.09 17.19
N PRO A 30 -18.20 -1.27 17.70
CA PRO A 30 -16.98 -1.00 16.96
C PRO A 30 -16.35 -2.32 16.56
N ALA A 31 -16.11 -2.47 15.25
CA ALA A 31 -15.44 -3.65 14.72
C ALA A 31 -14.12 -3.84 15.49
N PRO A 32 -13.70 -5.09 15.76
CA PRO A 32 -12.46 -5.37 16.45
C PRO A 32 -11.30 -4.58 15.81
N PRO A 33 -10.29 -4.19 16.61
CA PRO A 33 -9.34 -3.10 16.34
C PRO A 33 -8.44 -3.25 15.09
N SER A 34 -8.66 -4.26 14.26
CA SER A 34 -7.80 -4.64 13.13
C SER A 34 -8.25 -4.08 11.76
N ALA A 35 -9.23 -3.17 11.70
CA ALA A 35 -9.84 -2.72 10.43
C ALA A 35 -9.78 -1.21 10.13
N HIS A 36 -9.08 -0.41 10.93
CA HIS A 36 -9.07 1.05 10.76
C HIS A 36 -7.76 1.55 10.14
N GLY A 37 -7.87 2.42 9.13
CA GLY A 37 -6.72 3.09 8.52
C GLY A 37 -6.00 3.99 9.51
N PRO A 38 -4.93 4.69 9.09
CA PRO A 38 -4.18 5.54 10.00
C PRO A 38 -5.16 6.50 10.71
N PRO A 39 -5.06 6.65 12.03
CA PRO A 39 -5.98 7.47 12.79
C PRO A 39 -5.94 8.89 12.26
N THR A 40 -7.13 9.47 12.04
CA THR A 40 -7.28 10.83 11.53
C THR A 40 -8.13 11.64 12.50
N LYS A 41 -7.75 12.90 12.68
CA LYS A 41 -8.52 13.92 13.39
C LYS A 41 -9.82 14.21 12.63
N SER A 42 -10.78 14.83 13.29
CA SER A 42 -12.09 15.19 12.70
C SER A 42 -11.98 16.13 11.48
N ASN A 43 -10.84 16.78 11.29
CA ASN A 43 -10.50 17.62 10.13
C ASN A 43 -9.87 16.84 8.96
N GLY A 44 -9.66 15.53 9.10
CA GLY A 44 -9.05 14.67 8.08
C GLY A 44 -7.52 14.68 8.06
N GLU A 45 -6.86 15.38 8.97
CA GLU A 45 -5.41 15.28 9.19
C GLU A 45 -5.06 14.03 9.98
N ILE A 46 -3.84 13.51 9.82
CA ILE A 46 -3.37 12.36 10.61
C ILE A 46 -3.28 12.78 12.08
N ASP A 47 -3.74 11.91 12.96
CA ASP A 47 -3.66 12.11 14.39
C ASP A 47 -2.34 11.52 14.91
N ASP A 48 -1.31 12.37 15.04
CA ASP A 48 0.05 11.96 15.41
C ASP A 48 0.10 11.28 16.81
N ASP A 49 -0.78 11.68 17.74
CA ASP A 49 -0.84 11.12 19.10
C ASP A 49 -1.43 9.70 19.10
N ALA A 50 -2.42 9.47 18.24
CA ALA A 50 -3.04 8.15 18.08
C ALA A 50 -2.20 7.24 17.17
N LEU A 51 -1.40 7.81 16.26
CA LEU A 51 -0.50 7.07 15.38
C LEU A 51 0.64 6.40 16.13
N ALA A 52 1.12 7.00 17.23
CA ALA A 52 2.25 6.49 18.02
C ALA A 52 2.04 5.07 18.57
N ASN A 53 0.78 4.66 18.81
CA ASN A 53 0.44 3.32 19.29
C ASN A 53 -0.35 2.51 18.25
N TRP A 54 -0.42 2.99 17.01
CA TRP A 54 -1.17 2.33 15.94
C TRP A 54 -0.24 1.38 15.18
N GLU A 55 -0.44 0.09 15.37
CA GLU A 55 0.19 -0.92 14.54
C GLU A 55 -0.61 -1.07 13.24
N PRO A 56 0.00 -0.90 12.06
CA PRO A 56 -0.68 -1.20 10.81
C PRO A 56 -1.04 -2.70 10.83
N PRO A 57 -2.30 -3.07 10.52
CA PRO A 57 -2.61 -4.49 10.38
C PRO A 57 -1.70 -5.08 9.28
N PRO A 58 -1.38 -6.39 9.33
CA PRO A 58 -0.53 -7.09 8.33
C PRO A 58 -1.11 -7.11 6.90
N MET A 59 -2.08 -6.24 6.63
CA MET A 59 -2.71 -5.93 5.37
C MET A 59 -2.35 -4.50 4.93
N ALA A 60 -1.06 -4.15 4.90
CA ALA A 60 -0.57 -2.93 4.24
C ALA A 60 -1.07 -2.84 2.77
N ALA A 61 -1.31 -4.01 2.14
CA ALA A 61 -1.94 -4.13 0.84
C ALA A 61 -3.42 -3.65 0.78
N VAL A 62 -4.16 -3.68 1.89
CA VAL A 62 -5.59 -3.28 1.95
C VAL A 62 -5.72 -1.81 2.35
N MET A 63 -4.93 -1.33 3.31
CA MET A 63 -4.96 0.08 3.72
C MET A 63 -4.34 1.01 2.68
N GLY A 64 -3.34 0.53 1.93
CA GLY A 64 -2.80 1.24 0.78
C GLY A 64 -3.83 1.54 -0.31
N LYS A 65 -5.07 1.00 -0.25
CA LYS A 65 -6.19 1.36 -1.14
C LYS A 65 -7.09 2.48 -0.60
N LEU A 66 -7.27 2.59 0.71
CA LEU A 66 -8.18 3.55 1.36
C LEU A 66 -7.51 4.87 1.75
N SER A 67 -6.22 4.87 2.10
CA SER A 67 -5.45 6.09 2.43
C SER A 67 -4.89 6.83 1.21
N ARG A 68 -5.07 6.27 0.00
CA ARG A 68 -4.55 6.77 -1.30
C ARG A 68 -4.77 8.26 -1.59
N PRO A 69 -5.93 8.86 -1.29
CA PRO A 69 -6.15 10.27 -1.63
C PRO A 69 -5.50 11.23 -0.62
N PHE A 70 -5.18 10.76 0.58
CA PHE A 70 -4.90 11.61 1.73
C PHE A 70 -3.44 11.55 2.19
N ALA A 71 -2.70 10.49 1.84
CA ALA A 71 -1.30 10.41 2.21
C ALA A 71 -0.39 11.25 1.31
N PRO A 72 0.62 11.94 1.87
CA PRO A 72 1.62 12.65 1.08
C PRO A 72 2.39 11.66 0.19
N LYS A 73 2.49 12.00 -1.11
CA LYS A 73 3.32 11.23 -2.05
C LYS A 73 4.78 11.25 -1.62
N LEU A 74 5.48 10.15 -1.86
CA LEU A 74 6.91 10.04 -1.59
C LEU A 74 7.73 11.07 -2.38
N PHE A 75 7.47 11.16 -3.68
CA PHE A 75 8.13 12.09 -4.59
C PHE A 75 7.12 12.97 -5.34
N LYS A 76 7.51 14.22 -5.59
CA LYS A 76 6.70 15.15 -6.41
C LYS A 76 6.59 14.66 -7.85
N LYS A 77 7.67 14.07 -8.38
CA LYS A 77 7.77 13.46 -9.71
C LYS A 77 8.17 11.99 -9.55
N ALA A 78 7.70 11.14 -10.46
CA ALA A 78 8.10 9.74 -10.44
C ALA A 78 9.59 9.59 -10.77
N VAL A 79 10.27 8.69 -10.06
CA VAL A 79 11.67 8.31 -10.28
C VAL A 79 11.68 6.87 -10.78
N ASN A 80 12.41 6.61 -11.87
CA ASN A 80 12.51 5.26 -12.42
C ASN A 80 13.83 4.64 -11.96
N VAL A 81 13.74 3.49 -11.32
CA VAL A 81 14.87 2.68 -10.88
C VAL A 81 14.95 1.47 -11.79
N SER A 82 16.10 1.29 -12.43
CA SER A 82 16.38 0.11 -13.25
C SER A 82 17.32 -0.82 -12.48
N ALA A 83 17.14 -2.11 -12.64
CA ALA A 83 18.03 -3.14 -12.13
C ALA A 83 18.28 -4.17 -13.24
N GLU A 84 19.55 -4.50 -13.49
CA GLU A 84 19.92 -5.56 -14.43
C GLU A 84 19.74 -6.94 -13.77
N ALA A 85 19.61 -7.99 -14.58
CA ALA A 85 19.49 -9.35 -14.07
C ALA A 85 20.69 -9.71 -13.17
N GLY A 86 20.41 -10.21 -11.96
CA GLY A 86 21.43 -10.52 -10.96
C GLY A 86 22.03 -9.32 -10.23
N SER A 87 21.49 -8.11 -10.43
CA SER A 87 21.91 -6.89 -9.73
C SER A 87 20.72 -6.17 -9.08
N GLU A 88 20.99 -5.37 -8.06
CA GLU A 88 19.99 -4.53 -7.41
C GLU A 88 20.10 -3.08 -7.90
N GLY A 89 18.95 -2.46 -8.16
CA GLY A 89 18.82 -1.01 -8.33
C GLY A 89 18.42 -0.39 -7.00
N THR A 90 19.02 0.74 -6.62
CA THR A 90 18.71 1.40 -5.34
C THR A 90 18.24 2.83 -5.55
N GLN A 91 17.32 3.26 -4.70
CA GLN A 91 16.85 4.63 -4.62
C GLN A 91 16.89 5.10 -3.16
N PRO A 92 17.79 6.03 -2.80
CA PRO A 92 17.80 6.60 -1.46
C PRO A 92 16.55 7.44 -1.25
N ILE A 93 15.99 7.32 -0.05
CA ILE A 93 14.81 8.03 0.40
C ILE A 93 15.27 8.98 1.52
N PRO A 94 15.24 10.30 1.29
CA PRO A 94 15.59 11.24 2.36
C PRO A 94 14.52 11.20 3.45
N SER A 95 14.93 11.51 4.67
CA SER A 95 14.01 11.79 5.77
C SER A 95 12.99 12.87 5.37
N ALA A 96 11.82 12.82 5.99
CA ALA A 96 10.76 13.78 5.79
C ALA A 96 10.38 14.47 7.10
N ASP A 97 9.78 15.65 6.95
CA ASP A 97 9.19 16.38 8.07
C ASP A 97 7.86 15.75 8.54
N LYS A 98 7.28 14.86 7.72
CA LYS A 98 5.99 14.21 7.98
C LYS A 98 6.19 12.81 8.54
N GLY A 99 5.32 12.39 9.47
CA GLY A 99 5.39 11.08 10.13
C GLY A 99 5.35 9.89 9.17
N MET A 100 4.64 10.01 8.03
CA MET A 100 4.60 8.98 6.98
C MET A 100 4.35 9.57 5.58
N ARG A 101 4.79 8.84 4.56
CA ARG A 101 4.53 9.06 3.14
C ARG A 101 4.08 7.74 2.49
N ILE A 102 3.37 7.83 1.38
CA ILE A 102 3.04 6.64 0.57
C ILE A 102 3.83 6.70 -0.73
N ALA A 103 4.53 5.60 -1.02
CA ALA A 103 5.18 5.34 -2.29
C ALA A 103 4.25 4.52 -3.17
N ARG A 104 3.99 4.97 -4.39
CA ARG A 104 3.42 4.15 -5.46
C ARG A 104 4.56 3.50 -6.23
N LEU A 105 4.54 2.17 -6.28
CA LEU A 105 5.54 1.35 -6.95
C LEU A 105 4.87 0.73 -8.17
N ARG A 106 5.38 1.04 -9.35
CA ARG A 106 4.82 0.53 -10.60
C ARG A 106 5.89 -0.13 -11.46
N LEU A 107 5.68 -1.38 -11.86
CA LEU A 107 6.52 -2.04 -12.84
C LEU A 107 6.30 -1.40 -14.22
N ILE A 108 7.38 -0.94 -14.84
CA ILE A 108 7.37 -0.32 -16.18
C ILE A 108 7.82 -1.33 -17.23
N THR A 109 8.88 -2.08 -16.94
CA THR A 109 9.41 -3.14 -17.81
C THR A 109 9.97 -4.29 -16.97
N GLY A 110 9.96 -5.50 -17.54
CA GLY A 110 10.46 -6.71 -16.91
C GLY A 110 9.34 -7.71 -16.64
N ARG A 111 9.72 -8.97 -16.36
CA ARG A 111 8.78 -10.05 -16.01
C ARG A 111 8.22 -9.90 -14.59
N GLY A 112 9.02 -9.35 -13.69
CA GLY A 112 8.63 -9.05 -12.32
C GLY A 112 9.75 -8.35 -11.58
N ALA A 113 9.43 -7.78 -10.42
CA ALA A 113 10.41 -7.14 -9.55
C ALA A 113 10.00 -7.30 -8.08
N ILE A 114 11.00 -7.51 -7.23
CA ILE A 114 10.88 -7.44 -5.77
C ILE A 114 11.37 -6.06 -5.35
N VAL A 115 10.51 -5.32 -4.67
CA VAL A 115 10.81 -3.99 -4.17
C VAL A 115 10.83 -4.04 -2.66
N THR A 116 12.00 -3.79 -2.08
CA THR A 116 12.21 -3.86 -0.63
C THR A 116 12.52 -2.48 -0.09
N TYR A 117 11.70 -1.98 0.83
CA TYR A 117 12.01 -0.79 1.61
C TYR A 117 12.77 -1.20 2.88
N ARG A 118 13.95 -0.63 3.06
CA ARG A 118 14.80 -0.80 4.26
C ARG A 118 14.92 0.56 4.95
N CYS A 119 14.59 0.62 6.23
CA CYS A 119 14.78 1.80 7.06
C CYS A 119 16.26 2.04 7.34
N GLU A 120 16.65 3.29 7.57
CA GLU A 120 17.95 3.62 8.15
C GLU A 120 17.94 3.14 9.62
N GLU A 121 19.00 2.47 10.09
CA GLU A 121 19.07 2.06 11.50
C GLU A 121 19.05 3.31 12.39
N SER A 122 18.14 3.33 13.36
CA SER A 122 18.05 4.41 14.34
C SER A 122 18.27 3.85 15.74
N ASP A 123 19.10 4.52 16.54
CA ASP A 123 19.46 4.13 17.91
C ASP A 123 18.36 4.42 18.97
N ASP A 124 17.16 4.88 18.58
CA ASP A 124 16.08 5.21 19.53
C ASP A 124 15.15 4.01 19.78
N ASP A 125 15.19 3.46 20.99
CA ASP A 125 14.36 2.34 21.48
C ASP A 125 12.85 2.63 21.50
N ASP A 126 12.43 3.90 21.41
CA ASP A 126 11.01 4.33 21.39
C ASP A 126 10.34 4.21 20.00
N LYS A 127 11.04 3.68 18.99
CA LYS A 127 10.55 3.59 17.59
C LYS A 127 10.06 2.20 17.17
N GLN A 128 9.66 1.37 18.14
CA GLN A 128 8.96 0.10 17.93
C GLN A 128 7.60 0.33 17.26
N GLY A 129 7.58 0.32 15.93
CA GLY A 129 6.34 0.52 15.15
C GLY A 129 6.57 0.71 13.65
N GLU A 130 7.81 0.99 13.23
CA GLU A 130 8.17 1.00 11.82
C GLU A 130 8.26 -0.44 11.31
N THR A 131 7.28 -0.85 10.50
CA THR A 131 7.34 -2.14 9.80
C THR A 131 8.45 -2.05 8.76
N CYS A 132 9.63 -2.57 9.09
CA CYS A 132 10.81 -2.62 8.22
C CYS A 132 11.55 -3.95 8.44
N PRO A 133 11.97 -4.66 7.39
CA PRO A 133 11.79 -4.34 5.97
C PRO A 133 10.34 -4.56 5.49
N GLN A 134 9.92 -3.79 4.48
CA GLN A 134 8.66 -4.05 3.75
C GLN A 134 8.99 -4.58 2.37
N VAL A 135 8.36 -5.69 1.97
CA VAL A 135 8.59 -6.30 0.66
C VAL A 135 7.32 -6.21 -0.18
N ALA A 136 7.46 -5.65 -1.38
CA ALA A 136 6.40 -5.56 -2.37
C ALA A 136 6.83 -6.28 -3.65
N CYS A 137 6.08 -7.33 -4.01
CA CYS A 137 6.31 -8.09 -5.23
C CYS A 137 5.41 -7.61 -6.37
N LEU A 138 6.04 -7.27 -7.49
CA LEU A 138 5.42 -6.70 -8.67
C LEU A 138 5.54 -7.63 -9.87
N CYS A 139 4.45 -7.78 -10.64
CA CYS A 139 4.48 -8.49 -11.91
C CYS A 139 3.28 -8.13 -12.80
N PRO A 140 3.41 -8.22 -14.14
CA PRO A 140 2.30 -7.98 -15.05
C PRO A 140 1.21 -9.04 -14.88
N GLU A 141 -0.05 -8.65 -15.12
CA GLU A 141 -1.20 -9.56 -15.05
C GLU A 141 -1.00 -10.82 -15.91
N ASN A 142 -1.43 -11.97 -15.40
CA ASN A 142 -1.32 -13.30 -16.03
C ASN A 142 0.12 -13.79 -16.26
N THR A 143 1.13 -13.10 -15.71
CA THR A 143 2.49 -13.62 -15.69
C THR A 143 2.58 -14.83 -14.77
N VAL A 144 3.18 -15.90 -15.28
CA VAL A 144 3.50 -17.09 -14.50
C VAL A 144 4.91 -16.96 -13.96
N LEU A 145 5.08 -17.19 -12.66
CA LEU A 145 6.36 -17.15 -11.95
C LEU A 145 6.62 -18.51 -11.29
N GLU A 146 7.89 -18.86 -11.17
CA GLU A 146 8.35 -20.09 -10.50
C GLU A 146 8.63 -19.81 -9.02
N GLU A 147 8.76 -20.85 -8.20
CA GLU A 147 9.00 -20.70 -6.76
C GLU A 147 10.26 -19.87 -6.45
N ASP A 148 11.33 -20.06 -7.22
CA ASP A 148 12.59 -19.32 -7.05
C ASP A 148 12.43 -17.82 -7.32
N ASP A 149 11.54 -17.43 -8.24
CA ASP A 149 11.29 -16.03 -8.59
C ASP A 149 10.57 -15.27 -7.47
N VAL A 150 9.80 -15.98 -6.64
CA VAL A 150 8.91 -15.39 -5.62
C VAL A 150 9.34 -15.73 -4.20
N LYS A 151 10.48 -16.39 -4.01
CA LYS A 151 10.95 -16.86 -2.69
C LYS A 151 11.06 -15.73 -1.66
N ASP A 152 11.43 -14.53 -2.09
CA ASP A 152 11.60 -13.36 -1.23
C ASP A 152 10.29 -12.55 -1.09
N CYS A 153 9.20 -12.98 -1.73
CA CYS A 153 7.87 -12.41 -1.55
C CYS A 153 7.22 -12.90 -0.26
N GLU A 154 6.42 -12.02 0.35
CA GLU A 154 5.65 -12.37 1.54
C GLU A 154 4.72 -13.58 1.30
N GLU A 155 4.57 -14.41 2.33
CA GLU A 155 3.78 -15.65 2.25
C GLU A 155 2.32 -15.37 1.83
N ALA A 156 1.72 -14.30 2.36
CA ALA A 156 0.36 -13.90 1.98
C ALA A 156 0.25 -13.56 0.48
N TRP A 157 1.28 -12.94 -0.10
CA TRP A 157 1.33 -12.64 -1.53
C TRP A 157 1.43 -13.92 -2.35
N ARG A 158 2.31 -14.84 -1.94
CA ARG A 158 2.52 -16.15 -2.59
C ARG A 158 1.25 -17.00 -2.55
N ASN A 159 0.64 -17.14 -1.37
CA ASN A 159 -0.58 -17.93 -1.17
C ASN A 159 -1.75 -17.42 -2.01
N ALA A 160 -1.88 -16.09 -2.16
CA ALA A 160 -2.90 -15.51 -3.02
C ALA A 160 -2.70 -15.83 -4.51
N ARG A 161 -1.49 -16.20 -4.94
CA ARG A 161 -1.16 -16.36 -6.37
C ARG A 161 -0.82 -17.79 -6.76
N ALA A 162 -0.75 -18.70 -5.79
CA ALA A 162 -0.54 -20.11 -6.04
C ALA A 162 -1.59 -20.67 -7.02
N SER A 163 -1.12 -21.33 -8.07
CA SER A 163 -1.96 -21.92 -9.13
C SER A 163 -1.78 -23.43 -9.29
N GLY A 164 -1.02 -24.07 -8.38
CA GLY A 164 -0.62 -25.49 -8.46
C GLY A 164 0.74 -25.67 -9.14
N ASP A 165 1.34 -26.86 -9.00
CA ASP A 165 2.65 -27.23 -9.56
C ASP A 165 3.78 -26.21 -9.29
N ASP A 166 3.83 -25.66 -8.08
CA ASP A 166 4.82 -24.65 -7.63
C ASP A 166 4.88 -23.38 -8.52
N LYS A 167 3.76 -23.07 -9.17
CA LYS A 167 3.58 -21.88 -10.02
C LYS A 167 2.71 -20.83 -9.35
N PHE A 168 3.09 -19.59 -9.61
CA PHE A 168 2.40 -18.40 -9.12
C PHE A 168 1.91 -17.58 -10.31
N VAL A 169 0.64 -17.18 -10.30
CA VAL A 169 0.03 -16.40 -11.38
C VAL A 169 -0.33 -15.02 -10.86
N CYS A 170 0.23 -14.01 -11.52
CA CYS A 170 -0.01 -12.61 -11.21
C CYS A 170 -1.43 -12.19 -11.56
N ARG A 171 -2.07 -11.47 -10.63
CA ARG A 171 -3.43 -10.96 -10.72
C ARG A 171 -3.44 -9.53 -11.25
N GLU A 172 -4.64 -9.03 -11.51
CA GLU A 172 -4.86 -7.64 -11.93
C GLU A 172 -4.28 -6.66 -10.90
N LYS A 173 -3.52 -5.67 -11.37
CA LYS A 173 -2.85 -4.61 -10.58
C LYS A 173 -1.69 -5.07 -9.69
N ASP A 174 -1.16 -6.25 -9.91
CA ASP A 174 0.09 -6.67 -9.25
C ASP A 174 1.31 -5.90 -9.77
N ASP A 175 1.18 -5.18 -10.87
CA ASP A 175 2.19 -4.28 -11.40
C ASP A 175 2.17 -2.89 -10.77
N ASP A 176 1.21 -2.57 -9.89
CA ASP A 176 0.97 -1.25 -9.31
C ASP A 176 0.49 -1.31 -7.86
N VAL A 177 1.43 -1.25 -6.94
CA VAL A 177 1.18 -1.37 -5.49
C VAL A 177 1.59 -0.10 -4.74
N SER A 178 1.26 -0.05 -3.45
CA SER A 178 1.59 1.07 -2.59
C SER A 178 2.33 0.58 -1.36
N ALA A 179 3.40 1.26 -0.98
CA ALA A 179 4.19 1.00 0.22
C ALA A 179 4.17 2.22 1.14
N VAL A 180 4.31 1.99 2.44
CA VAL A 180 4.36 3.07 3.45
C VAL A 180 5.81 3.36 3.78
N ILE A 181 6.18 4.63 3.70
CA ILE A 181 7.52 5.12 3.98
C ILE A 181 7.46 6.00 5.22
N TYR A 182 8.23 5.64 6.24
CA TYR A 182 8.25 6.37 7.50
C TYR A 182 9.15 7.62 7.43
N ARG A 183 9.16 8.35 8.53
CA ARG A 183 9.74 9.70 8.62
C ARG A 183 11.23 9.70 8.32
N GLU A 184 11.99 8.72 8.83
CA GLU A 184 13.45 8.75 8.79
C GLU A 184 14.01 8.51 7.37
N GLY A 185 13.19 7.94 6.49
CA GLY A 185 13.63 7.57 5.15
C GLY A 185 14.38 6.25 5.18
N GLY A 186 15.36 6.09 4.29
CA GLY A 186 16.10 4.85 4.12
C GLY A 186 16.38 4.58 2.65
N VAL A 187 16.19 3.34 2.21
CA VAL A 187 16.47 2.94 0.83
C VAL A 187 15.37 2.02 0.28
N ILE A 188 14.96 2.30 -0.96
CA ILE A 188 14.17 1.35 -1.75
C ILE A 188 15.13 0.59 -2.65
N VAL A 189 15.11 -0.74 -2.54
CA VAL A 189 15.90 -1.67 -3.33
C VAL A 189 14.96 -2.37 -4.32
N VAL A 190 15.36 -2.43 -5.58
CA VAL A 190 14.62 -3.10 -6.66
C VAL A 190 15.49 -4.24 -7.18
N ALA A 191 14.99 -5.47 -7.07
CA ALA A 191 15.62 -6.67 -7.61
C ALA A 191 14.70 -7.27 -8.68
N PRO A 192 15.18 -7.59 -9.89
CA PRO A 192 14.37 -8.27 -10.89
C PRO A 192 14.02 -9.69 -10.48
N MET A 193 12.84 -10.17 -10.88
CA MET A 193 12.47 -11.58 -10.78
C MET A 193 12.98 -12.33 -12.02
N GLY A 194 13.84 -13.33 -11.81
CA GLY A 194 14.44 -14.14 -12.88
C GLY A 194 15.61 -13.46 -13.60
N GLU A 195 15.85 -13.87 -14.85
CA GLU A 195 17.03 -13.48 -15.63
C GLU A 195 16.85 -12.23 -16.50
N GLN A 196 15.77 -11.47 -16.30
CA GLN A 196 15.49 -10.27 -17.09
C GLN A 196 15.66 -9.01 -16.26
N ALA A 197 16.16 -7.94 -16.86
CA ALA A 197 16.20 -6.64 -16.23
C ALA A 197 14.77 -6.14 -15.91
N ALA A 198 14.64 -5.40 -14.82
CA ALA A 198 13.39 -4.77 -14.42
C ALA A 198 13.54 -3.26 -14.23
N GLN A 199 12.47 -2.52 -14.50
CA GLN A 199 12.39 -1.10 -14.21
C GLN A 199 11.12 -0.82 -13.42
N VAL A 200 11.27 -0.15 -12.28
CA VAL A 200 10.18 0.23 -11.39
C VAL A 200 10.13 1.75 -11.28
N SER A 201 8.93 2.31 -11.44
CA SER A 201 8.65 3.71 -11.18
C SER A 201 8.18 3.89 -9.75
N ILE A 202 8.82 4.80 -9.02
CA ILE A 202 8.57 5.13 -7.63
C ILE A 202 8.01 6.55 -7.57
N ARG A 203 6.85 6.74 -6.94
CA ARG A 203 6.21 8.06 -6.83
C ARG A 203 5.63 8.34 -5.46
#